data_AF-A0A974TS49-F1
#
_entry.id   AF-A0A974TS49-F1
#
_cell.length_a   1.000
_cell.length_b   1.000
_cell.length_c   1.000
_cell.angle_alpha   90.00
_cell.angle_beta   90.00
_cell.angle_gamma   90.00
#
_symmetry.space_group_name_H-M   'P 1'
#
loop_
_entity.id
_entity.type
_entity.pdbx_description
1 polymer ?
#
loop_
_entity_poly.entity_id
_entity_poly.type
_entity_poly.pdbx_seq_one_letter_code
_entity_poly.pdbx_strand_id
1 'polypeptide(L)'
;MDGFLTYEWTRDWLTRDAPALNAFKVHMLTEAIDDARIGYVKRLDTRMTHFHQSVHGIATNEYPQLRMAWLEQAGYDSSIIHLPYALPARGDSLLMKMKMGTAELRVETRDPIGAERSLNSLLPDGWRTTRAKGYAGVEIAVGMLDATKDFPLIESHVRRFLDALRELHHFYHRYDVSETIEGNRGIRLSRSKSA
;
A
#
# COMPACT_ATOMS: atom_id res chain seq x y z
N MET A 1 26.97 6.70 -31.55
CA MET A 1 26.86 7.62 -30.40
C MET A 1 25.38 7.81 -30.17
N ASP A 2 24.82 7.13 -29.17
CA ASP A 2 23.44 7.36 -28.78
C ASP A 2 23.39 8.66 -27.98
N GLY A 3 22.92 9.73 -28.64
CA GLY A 3 22.75 11.02 -28.00
C GLY A 3 21.59 10.97 -27.03
N PHE A 4 21.85 11.17 -25.73
CA PHE A 4 20.77 11.29 -24.74
C PHE A 4 20.09 12.65 -24.91
N LEU A 5 18.79 12.62 -25.22
CA LEU A 5 17.96 13.82 -25.28
C LEU A 5 17.55 14.20 -23.86
N THR A 6 17.96 15.37 -23.36
CA THR A 6 17.60 15.83 -22.02
C THR A 6 16.28 16.60 -22.03
N TYR A 7 15.60 16.66 -20.89
CA TYR A 7 14.39 17.48 -20.74
C TYR A 7 14.70 18.97 -20.94
N GLU A 8 15.87 19.45 -20.48
CA GLU A 8 16.34 20.81 -20.73
C GLU A 8 16.47 21.11 -22.23
N TRP A 9 17.10 20.20 -22.98
CA TRP A 9 17.28 20.38 -24.41
C TRP A 9 15.93 20.40 -25.14
N THR A 10 15.01 19.50 -24.75
CA THR A 10 13.66 19.41 -25.34
C THR A 10 12.84 20.67 -25.04
N ARG A 11 12.91 21.18 -23.81
CA ARG A 11 12.25 22.44 -23.40
C ARG A 11 12.80 23.62 -24.20
N ASP A 12 14.12 23.72 -24.31
CA ASP A 12 14.78 24.81 -25.01
C ASP A 12 14.46 24.80 -26.51
N TRP A 13 14.37 23.62 -27.12
CA TRP A 13 13.93 23.46 -28.50
C TRP A 13 12.46 23.89 -28.70
N LEU A 14 11.54 23.40 -27.86
CA LEU A 14 10.11 23.75 -27.93
C LEU A 14 9.84 25.24 -27.71
N THR A 15 10.65 25.88 -26.87
CA THR A 15 10.58 27.33 -26.58
C THR A 15 11.00 28.16 -27.80
N ARG A 16 11.96 27.68 -28.60
CA ARG A 16 12.44 28.38 -29.80
C ARG A 16 11.58 28.14 -31.03
N ASP A 17 11.01 26.95 -31.17
CA ASP A 17 10.26 26.53 -32.37
C ASP A 17 8.90 27.23 -32.47
N ALA A 18 8.06 27.11 -31.43
CA ALA A 18 6.71 27.70 -31.42
C ALA A 18 6.19 27.95 -29.99
N PRO A 19 6.67 29.01 -29.31
CA PRO A 19 6.44 29.20 -27.87
C PRO A 19 4.96 29.31 -27.47
N ALA A 20 4.12 29.96 -28.28
CA ALA A 20 2.69 30.09 -27.97
C ALA A 20 1.93 28.77 -28.06
N LEU A 21 2.26 27.91 -29.03
CA LEU A 21 1.63 26.59 -29.23
C LEU A 21 2.16 25.56 -28.24
N ASN A 22 3.40 25.72 -27.78
CA ASN A 22 4.07 24.77 -26.89
C ASN A 22 4.07 25.21 -25.43
N ALA A 23 3.44 26.33 -25.07
CA ALA A 23 3.48 26.91 -23.72
C ALA A 23 3.19 25.89 -22.61
N PHE A 24 2.16 25.04 -22.80
CA PHE A 24 1.83 23.99 -21.84
C PHE A 24 2.95 22.93 -21.69
N LYS A 25 3.53 22.47 -22.81
CA LYS A 25 4.63 21.48 -22.81
C LYS A 25 5.90 22.05 -22.20
N VAL A 26 6.20 23.32 -22.49
CA VAL A 26 7.32 24.06 -21.89
C VAL A 26 7.12 24.18 -20.38
N HIS A 27 5.91 24.51 -19.93
CA HIS A 27 5.58 24.58 -18.50
C HIS A 27 5.77 23.24 -17.80
N MET A 28 5.19 22.16 -18.33
CA MET A 28 5.35 20.80 -17.79
C MET A 28 6.82 20.35 -17.69
N LEU A 29 7.62 20.59 -18.73
CA LEU A 29 9.04 20.25 -18.71
C LEU A 29 9.82 21.11 -17.72
N THR A 30 9.44 22.37 -17.55
CA THR A 30 10.07 23.26 -16.56
C THR A 30 9.81 22.76 -15.15
N GLU A 31 8.56 22.41 -14.82
CA GLU A 31 8.24 21.81 -13.52
C GLU A 31 9.00 20.50 -13.29
N ALA A 32 9.07 19.62 -14.29
CA ALA A 32 9.79 18.36 -14.17
C ALA A 32 11.32 18.55 -13.98
N ILE A 33 11.93 19.52 -14.66
CA ILE A 33 13.35 19.87 -14.50
C ILE A 33 13.60 20.45 -13.11
N ASP A 34 12.73 21.34 -12.65
CA ASP A 34 12.87 21.98 -11.34
C ASP A 34 12.69 20.96 -10.21
N ASP A 35 11.69 20.07 -10.31
CA ASP A 35 11.49 18.96 -9.39
C ASP A 35 12.70 18.00 -9.39
N ALA A 36 13.26 17.68 -10.57
CA ALA A 36 14.44 16.82 -10.68
C ALA A 36 15.69 17.45 -10.03
N ARG A 37 15.86 18.78 -10.13
CA ARG A 37 16.99 19.52 -9.55
C ARG A 37 16.92 19.65 -8.04
N ILE A 38 15.71 19.74 -7.49
CA ILE A 38 15.47 19.70 -6.04
C ILE A 38 15.78 18.31 -5.47
N GLY A 39 15.76 17.27 -6.32
CA GLY A 39 15.79 15.88 -5.91
C GLY A 39 14.45 15.46 -5.32
N TYR A 40 14.27 14.15 -5.04
CA TYR A 40 13.04 13.67 -4.39
C TYR A 40 12.97 14.19 -2.95
N VAL A 41 12.32 15.33 -2.76
CA VAL A 41 11.93 15.84 -1.46
C VAL A 41 10.47 15.42 -1.25
N LYS A 42 10.22 14.52 -0.29
CA LYS A 42 8.85 14.23 0.15
C LYS A 42 8.21 15.55 0.56
N ARG A 43 7.30 16.08 -0.27
CA ARG A 43 6.46 17.21 0.13
C ARG A 43 5.67 16.76 1.35
N LEU A 44 5.92 17.44 2.46
CA LEU A 44 5.33 17.11 3.75
C LEU A 44 3.84 17.43 3.67
N ASP A 45 3.01 16.40 3.80
CA ASP A 45 1.56 16.55 3.89
C ASP A 45 1.19 16.47 5.37
N THR A 46 1.10 17.63 6.03
CA THR A 46 0.76 17.74 7.45
C THR A 46 -0.59 17.10 7.72
N ARG A 47 -1.57 17.30 6.84
CA ARG A 47 -2.91 16.74 6.99
C ARG A 47 -2.90 15.22 6.89
N MET A 48 -2.20 14.65 5.92
CA MET A 48 -2.06 13.19 5.80
C MET A 48 -1.30 12.60 6.98
N THR A 49 -0.31 13.32 7.52
CA THR A 49 0.44 12.91 8.71
C THR A 49 -0.48 12.89 9.94
N HIS A 50 -1.26 13.96 10.18
CA HIS A 50 -2.25 14.00 11.24
C HIS A 50 -3.31 12.92 11.11
N PHE A 51 -3.76 12.64 9.89
CA PHE A 51 -4.68 11.53 9.63
C PHE A 51 -4.06 10.19 10.07
N HIS A 52 -2.85 9.84 9.62
CA HIS A 52 -2.19 8.59 10.01
C HIS A 52 -1.99 8.48 11.53
N GLN A 53 -1.60 9.57 12.17
CA GLN A 53 -1.40 9.62 13.62
C GLN A 53 -2.72 9.47 14.40
N SER A 54 -3.81 10.02 13.87
CA SER A 54 -5.16 9.85 14.45
C SER A 54 -5.64 8.41 14.30
N VAL A 55 -5.44 7.78 13.13
CA VAL A 55 -5.70 6.34 12.93
C VAL A 55 -4.86 5.50 13.89
N HIS A 56 -3.58 5.81 14.05
CA HIS A 56 -2.69 5.13 15.01
C HIS A 56 -3.24 5.24 16.44
N GLY A 57 -3.69 6.42 16.87
CA GLY A 57 -4.29 6.61 18.19
C GLY A 57 -5.47 5.65 18.46
N ILE A 58 -6.38 5.51 17.50
CA ILE A 58 -7.49 4.54 17.62
C ILE A 58 -6.96 3.10 17.60
N ALA A 59 -6.10 2.78 16.65
CA ALA A 59 -5.58 1.42 16.46
C ALA A 59 -4.82 0.92 17.69
N THR A 60 -3.97 1.74 18.31
CA THR A 60 -3.20 1.36 19.50
C THR A 60 -4.10 1.14 20.72
N ASN A 61 -5.15 1.96 20.88
CA ASN A 61 -6.02 1.88 22.05
C ASN A 61 -7.06 0.77 21.95
N GLU A 62 -7.62 0.56 20.76
CA GLU A 62 -8.80 -0.30 20.57
C GLU A 62 -8.52 -1.57 19.75
N TYR A 63 -7.42 -1.59 18.99
CA TYR A 63 -7.03 -2.70 18.12
C TYR A 63 -5.54 -3.08 18.31
N PRO A 64 -5.06 -3.33 19.53
CA PRO A 64 -3.63 -3.50 19.82
C PRO A 64 -2.98 -4.65 19.04
N GLN A 65 -3.74 -5.69 18.68
CA GLN A 65 -3.29 -6.81 17.84
C GLN A 65 -2.81 -6.38 16.45
N LEU A 66 -3.31 -5.25 15.92
CA LEU A 66 -2.89 -4.75 14.61
C LEU A 66 -1.49 -4.14 14.64
N ARG A 67 -0.94 -3.84 15.83
CA ARG A 67 0.45 -3.36 16.03
C ARG A 67 0.86 -2.30 15.01
N MET A 68 -0.04 -1.34 14.76
CA MET A 68 0.20 -0.26 13.82
C MET A 68 1.41 0.56 14.27
N ALA A 69 2.37 0.77 13.37
CA ALA A 69 3.56 1.55 13.68
C ALA A 69 3.25 3.05 13.68
N TRP A 70 3.92 3.78 14.57
CA TRP A 70 3.91 5.23 14.53
C TRP A 70 4.54 5.74 13.23
N LEU A 71 3.96 6.80 12.68
CA LEU A 71 4.45 7.46 11.49
C LEU A 71 4.80 8.92 11.82
N GLU A 72 6.08 9.25 11.75
CA GLU A 72 6.55 10.62 11.95
C GLU A 72 6.10 11.53 10.80
N GLN A 73 6.12 11.02 9.57
CA GLN A 73 5.79 11.79 8.38
C GLN A 73 5.17 10.90 7.28
N ALA A 74 3.97 11.28 6.84
CA ALA A 74 3.35 10.69 5.65
C ALA A 74 3.87 11.36 4.37
N GLY A 75 4.01 10.57 3.30
CA GLY A 75 4.21 11.11 1.96
C GLY A 75 2.92 11.74 1.42
N TYR A 76 3.05 12.64 0.45
CA TYR A 76 1.90 13.19 -0.28
C TYR A 76 1.05 12.05 -0.86
N ASP A 77 -0.26 12.12 -0.61
CA ASP A 77 -1.24 11.15 -1.11
C ASP A 77 -0.98 9.68 -0.69
N SER A 78 -0.39 9.47 0.49
CA SER A 78 -0.18 8.14 1.08
C SER A 78 -1.51 7.46 1.42
N SER A 79 -2.19 6.94 0.40
CA SER A 79 -3.56 6.40 0.50
C SER A 79 -3.61 4.97 1.04
N ILE A 80 -2.46 4.40 1.40
CA ILE A 80 -2.32 3.05 1.91
C ILE A 80 -1.56 3.08 3.24
N ILE A 81 -2.14 2.50 4.27
CA ILE A 81 -1.46 2.24 5.55
C ILE A 81 -1.02 0.78 5.58
N HIS A 82 0.28 0.55 5.79
CA HIS A 82 0.85 -0.78 5.92
C HIS A 82 1.01 -1.14 7.40
N LEU A 83 0.64 -2.36 7.77
CA LEU A 83 0.76 -2.91 9.11
C LEU A 83 1.68 -4.15 9.08
N PRO A 84 3.00 -3.97 8.88
CA PRO A 84 3.94 -5.07 8.68
C PRO A 84 4.21 -5.90 9.94
N TYR A 85 3.83 -5.39 11.12
CA TYR A 85 4.05 -6.05 12.41
C TYR A 85 2.80 -6.75 12.97
N ALA A 86 1.67 -6.65 12.25
CA ALA A 86 0.40 -7.26 12.65
C ALA A 86 0.43 -8.79 12.59
N LEU A 87 1.29 -9.36 11.73
CA LEU A 87 1.36 -10.80 11.48
C LEU A 87 2.74 -11.35 11.87
N PRO A 88 2.82 -12.61 12.32
CA PRO A 88 4.07 -13.19 12.83
C PRO A 88 5.06 -13.56 11.71
N ALA A 89 4.57 -13.90 10.52
CA ALA A 89 5.41 -14.36 9.43
C ALA A 89 6.04 -13.19 8.66
N ARG A 90 7.34 -13.30 8.38
CA ARG A 90 8.06 -12.31 7.58
C ARG A 90 7.51 -12.29 6.16
N GLY A 91 7.05 -11.12 5.72
CA GLY A 91 6.55 -10.88 4.36
C GLY A 91 5.03 -10.71 4.29
N ASP A 92 4.31 -11.35 5.21
CA ASP A 92 2.86 -11.18 5.30
C ASP A 92 2.53 -9.83 5.93
N SER A 93 1.44 -9.21 5.50
CA SER A 93 1.05 -7.91 6.02
C SER A 93 -0.44 -7.65 5.91
N LEU A 94 -0.94 -6.77 6.76
CA LEU A 94 -2.26 -6.18 6.62
C LEU A 94 -2.13 -4.76 6.05
N LEU A 95 -3.08 -4.36 5.20
CA LEU A 95 -3.07 -3.07 4.52
C LEU A 95 -4.45 -2.43 4.55
N MET A 96 -4.50 -1.14 4.87
CA MET A 96 -5.68 -0.30 4.71
C MET A 96 -5.55 0.50 3.40
N LYS A 97 -6.32 0.19 2.36
CA LYS A 97 -6.31 0.90 1.08
C LYS A 97 -7.48 1.88 1.00
N MET A 98 -7.26 3.11 1.42
CA MET A 98 -8.32 4.11 1.60
C MET A 98 -9.01 4.49 0.28
N LYS A 99 -8.22 4.78 -0.76
CA LYS A 99 -8.75 5.12 -2.10
C LYS A 99 -9.43 3.95 -2.79
N MET A 100 -8.98 2.73 -2.54
CA MET A 100 -9.59 1.52 -3.12
C MET A 100 -10.81 1.06 -2.32
N GLY A 101 -10.97 1.56 -1.10
CA GLY A 101 -12.07 1.17 -0.23
C GLY A 101 -11.96 -0.25 0.34
N THR A 102 -10.75 -0.80 0.47
CA THR A 102 -10.53 -2.19 0.87
C THR A 102 -9.51 -2.35 2.00
N ALA A 103 -9.77 -3.27 2.92
CA ALA A 103 -8.76 -3.83 3.82
C ALA A 103 -8.21 -5.11 3.16
N GLU A 104 -6.89 -5.31 3.20
CA GLU A 104 -6.22 -6.43 2.52
C GLU A 104 -5.27 -7.17 3.48
N LEU A 105 -5.37 -8.49 3.50
CA LEU A 105 -4.32 -9.40 3.97
C LEU A 105 -3.47 -9.81 2.79
N ARG A 106 -2.15 -9.66 2.87
CA ARG A 106 -1.19 -10.20 1.90
C ARG A 106 -0.41 -11.34 2.52
N VAL A 107 -0.32 -12.43 1.79
CA VAL A 107 0.47 -13.62 2.12
C VAL A 107 1.57 -13.77 1.08
N GLU A 108 2.83 -13.68 1.52
CA GLU A 108 3.97 -13.86 0.61
C GLU A 108 4.06 -15.33 0.16
N THR A 109 4.18 -15.54 -1.16
CA THR A 109 4.26 -16.88 -1.74
C THR A 109 5.00 -16.88 -3.08
N ARG A 110 5.63 -18.03 -3.40
CA ARG A 110 6.21 -18.31 -4.71
C ARG A 110 5.19 -18.79 -5.75
N ASP A 111 4.04 -19.30 -5.31
CA ASP A 111 2.91 -19.67 -6.17
C ASP A 111 1.65 -18.88 -5.80
N PRO A 112 1.54 -17.61 -6.27
CA PRO A 112 0.36 -16.80 -6.05
C PRO A 112 -0.93 -17.41 -6.57
N ILE A 113 -0.88 -18.28 -7.58
CA ILE A 113 -2.07 -18.86 -8.21
C ILE A 113 -2.62 -20.00 -7.34
N GLY A 114 -1.74 -20.91 -6.91
CA GLY A 114 -2.10 -21.99 -5.98
C GLY A 114 -2.59 -21.46 -4.63
N ALA A 115 -1.87 -20.47 -4.08
CA ALA A 115 -2.24 -19.83 -2.83
C ALA A 115 -3.59 -19.10 -2.92
N GLU A 116 -3.83 -18.32 -3.97
CA GLU A 116 -5.12 -17.65 -4.22
C GLU A 116 -6.27 -18.66 -4.25
N ARG A 117 -6.14 -19.73 -5.04
CA ARG A 117 -7.19 -20.76 -5.17
C ARG A 117 -7.51 -21.42 -3.83
N SER A 118 -6.48 -21.75 -3.06
CA SER A 118 -6.64 -22.41 -1.76
C SER A 118 -7.28 -21.48 -0.74
N LEU A 119 -6.87 -20.21 -0.70
CA LEU A 119 -7.49 -19.20 0.16
C LEU A 119 -8.95 -18.95 -0.22
N ASN A 120 -9.26 -18.90 -1.53
CA ASN A 120 -10.61 -18.65 -2.02
C ASN A 120 -11.62 -19.70 -1.54
N SER A 121 -11.22 -20.96 -1.37
CA SER A 121 -12.10 -22.01 -0.81
C SER A 121 -12.43 -21.86 0.68
N LEU A 122 -11.72 -21.00 1.40
CA LEU A 122 -11.89 -20.78 2.84
C LEU A 122 -12.54 -19.43 3.17
N LEU A 123 -12.79 -18.60 2.16
CA LEU A 123 -13.29 -17.24 2.36
C LEU A 123 -14.74 -17.23 2.87
N PRO A 124 -15.06 -16.34 3.83
CA PRO A 124 -16.43 -15.96 4.11
C PRO A 124 -17.10 -15.32 2.90
N ASP A 125 -18.44 -15.36 2.88
CA ASP A 125 -19.23 -14.68 1.86
C ASP A 125 -18.95 -13.17 1.83
N GLY A 126 -18.84 -12.62 0.61
CA GLY A 126 -18.59 -11.19 0.38
C GLY A 126 -17.12 -10.76 0.45
N TRP A 127 -16.21 -11.66 0.82
CA TRP A 127 -14.77 -11.43 0.73
C TRP A 127 -14.27 -11.84 -0.66
N ARG A 128 -13.07 -11.37 -1.04
CA ARG A 128 -12.47 -11.73 -2.33
C ARG A 128 -10.99 -12.00 -2.22
N THR A 129 -10.45 -12.81 -3.12
CA THR A 129 -9.00 -12.94 -3.27
C THR A 129 -8.45 -11.95 -4.27
N THR A 130 -7.17 -11.61 -4.11
CA THR A 130 -6.35 -10.90 -5.10
C THR A 130 -5.03 -11.63 -5.29
N ARG A 131 -4.28 -11.28 -6.33
CA ARG A 131 -2.93 -11.79 -6.52
C ARG A 131 -2.04 -10.78 -7.22
N ALA A 132 -0.75 -10.84 -6.93
CA ALA A 132 0.26 -10.22 -7.75
C ALA A 132 1.55 -11.05 -7.70
N LYS A 133 2.62 -10.54 -8.35
CA LYS A 133 3.93 -11.19 -8.33
C LYS A 133 4.44 -11.26 -6.88
N GLY A 134 4.52 -12.48 -6.34
CA GLY A 134 5.09 -12.77 -5.02
C GLY A 134 4.10 -12.78 -3.84
N TYR A 135 2.80 -12.57 -4.07
CA TYR A 135 1.81 -12.71 -3.00
C TYR A 135 0.43 -13.09 -3.51
N ALA A 136 -0.33 -13.78 -2.66
CA ALA A 136 -1.78 -13.90 -2.75
C ALA A 136 -2.41 -13.01 -1.65
N GLY A 137 -3.55 -12.41 -1.95
CA GLY A 137 -4.24 -11.49 -1.07
C GLY A 137 -5.67 -11.91 -0.78
N VAL A 138 -6.20 -11.46 0.35
CA VAL A 138 -7.60 -11.54 0.73
C VAL A 138 -8.07 -10.14 1.07
N GLU A 139 -9.18 -9.70 0.50
CA GLU A 139 -9.72 -8.36 0.66
C GLU A 139 -11.15 -8.37 1.21
N ILE A 140 -11.42 -7.41 2.10
CA ILE A 140 -12.76 -7.04 2.56
C ILE A 140 -13.07 -5.65 2.00
N ALA A 141 -14.23 -5.51 1.36
CA ALA A 141 -14.73 -4.22 0.91
C ALA A 141 -15.30 -3.42 2.10
N VAL A 142 -14.85 -2.18 2.27
CA VAL A 142 -15.28 -1.29 3.36
C VAL A 142 -15.94 -0.02 2.82
N GLY A 143 -15.42 0.52 1.71
CA GLY A 143 -15.86 1.78 1.10
C GLY A 143 -14.74 2.81 1.02
N MET A 144 -14.76 3.65 -0.01
CA MET A 144 -13.70 4.64 -0.22
C MET A 144 -13.66 5.67 0.92
N LEU A 145 -12.46 5.91 1.44
CA LEU A 145 -12.23 6.88 2.50
C LEU A 145 -11.38 8.03 1.97
N ASP A 146 -11.88 9.24 2.19
CA ASP A 146 -11.19 10.47 1.82
C ASP A 146 -10.43 11.04 3.02
N ALA A 147 -9.13 10.72 3.12
CA ALA A 147 -8.25 11.15 4.22
C ALA A 147 -7.97 12.67 4.24
N THR A 148 -8.55 13.39 3.27
CA THR A 148 -8.52 14.83 3.11
C THR A 148 -9.57 15.53 3.99
N LYS A 149 -10.62 14.82 4.40
CA LYS A 149 -11.68 15.38 5.25
C LYS A 149 -11.26 15.45 6.71
N ASP A 150 -11.93 16.31 7.47
CA ASP A 150 -11.73 16.41 8.91
C ASP A 150 -11.96 15.06 9.58
N PHE A 151 -11.00 14.65 10.42
CA PHE A 151 -10.98 13.32 11.02
C PHE A 151 -12.27 12.95 11.78
N PRO A 152 -12.87 13.84 12.59
CA PRO A 152 -14.13 13.51 13.29
C PRO A 152 -15.29 13.13 12.35
N LEU A 153 -15.31 13.63 11.12
CA LEU A 153 -16.35 13.31 10.13
C LEU A 153 -16.17 11.94 9.49
N ILE A 154 -14.94 11.42 9.49
CA ILE A 154 -14.58 10.14 8.86
C ILE A 154 -14.18 9.06 9.86
N GLU A 155 -14.15 9.38 11.17
CA GLU A 155 -13.71 8.47 12.23
C GLU A 155 -14.49 7.15 12.24
N SER A 156 -15.82 7.20 12.13
CA SER A 156 -16.64 5.99 12.04
C SER A 156 -16.26 5.11 10.85
N HIS A 157 -15.86 5.73 9.73
CA HIS A 157 -15.40 5.01 8.56
C HIS A 157 -14.01 4.40 8.79
N VAL A 158 -13.09 5.12 9.43
CA VAL A 158 -11.79 4.58 9.85
C VAL A 158 -11.98 3.34 10.73
N ARG A 159 -12.91 3.39 11.69
CA ARG A 159 -13.22 2.25 12.58
C ARG A 159 -13.68 1.02 11.81
N ARG A 160 -14.53 1.18 10.78
CA ARG A 160 -14.90 0.07 9.89
C ARG A 160 -13.71 -0.57 9.19
N PHE A 161 -12.72 0.22 8.78
CA PHE A 161 -11.48 -0.33 8.23
C PHE A 161 -10.66 -1.10 9.27
N LEU A 162 -10.53 -0.58 10.49
CA LEU A 162 -9.83 -1.25 11.57
C LEU A 162 -10.53 -2.55 12.00
N ASP A 163 -11.86 -2.56 12.02
CA ASP A 163 -12.66 -3.77 12.24
C ASP A 163 -12.41 -4.81 11.15
N ALA A 164 -12.42 -4.41 9.86
CA ALA A 164 -12.10 -5.32 8.76
C ALA A 164 -10.66 -5.87 8.83
N LEU A 165 -9.68 -5.05 9.23
CA LEU A 165 -8.31 -5.51 9.46
C LEU A 165 -8.23 -6.50 10.64
N ARG A 166 -9.01 -6.28 11.71
CA ARG A 166 -9.12 -7.24 12.81
C ARG A 166 -9.72 -8.56 12.35
N GLU A 167 -10.75 -8.53 11.50
CA GLU A 167 -11.34 -9.74 10.92
C GLU A 167 -10.34 -10.51 10.06
N LEU A 168 -9.57 -9.81 9.22
CA LEU A 168 -8.47 -10.41 8.44
C LEU A 168 -7.36 -10.99 9.33
N HIS A 169 -7.02 -10.30 10.43
CA HIS A 169 -6.09 -10.82 11.43
C HIS A 169 -6.61 -12.12 12.05
N HIS A 170 -7.88 -12.16 12.47
CA HIS A 170 -8.48 -13.39 13.01
C HIS A 170 -8.55 -14.50 11.96
N PHE A 171 -8.90 -14.16 10.71
CA PHE A 171 -8.92 -15.10 9.60
C PHE A 171 -7.57 -15.76 9.39
N TYR A 172 -6.48 -14.97 9.39
CA TYR A 172 -5.12 -15.47 9.26
C TYR A 172 -4.76 -16.53 10.31
N HIS A 173 -5.16 -16.30 11.57
CA HIS A 173 -4.87 -17.21 12.70
C HIS A 173 -5.83 -18.39 12.84
N ARG A 174 -6.84 -18.52 11.97
CA ARG A 174 -7.62 -19.75 11.92
C ARG A 174 -6.74 -20.91 11.50
N TYR A 175 -6.93 -22.07 12.13
CA TYR A 175 -6.11 -23.26 11.92
C TYR A 175 -6.06 -23.69 10.43
N ASP A 176 -7.22 -23.82 9.79
CA ASP A 176 -7.36 -24.22 8.39
C ASP A 176 -6.71 -23.23 7.41
N VAL A 177 -6.83 -21.92 7.70
CA VAL A 177 -6.19 -20.86 6.92
C VAL A 177 -4.68 -20.87 7.11
N SER A 178 -4.19 -20.99 8.34
CA SER A 178 -2.77 -21.06 8.65
C SER A 178 -2.10 -22.26 7.98
N GLU A 179 -2.71 -23.45 8.06
CA GLU A 179 -2.20 -24.64 7.34
C GLU A 179 -2.17 -24.43 5.83
N THR A 180 -3.21 -23.81 5.27
CA THR A 180 -3.30 -23.49 3.85
C THR A 180 -2.20 -22.51 3.43
N ILE A 181 -1.95 -21.48 4.23
CA ILE A 181 -0.87 -20.50 3.99
C ILE A 181 0.48 -21.21 3.99
N GLU A 182 0.79 -21.98 5.03
CA GLU A 182 2.07 -22.67 5.14
C GLU A 182 2.29 -23.71 4.04
N GLY A 183 1.25 -24.47 3.69
CA GLY A 183 1.28 -25.42 2.57
C GLY A 183 1.57 -24.76 1.22
N ASN A 184 1.20 -23.49 1.06
CA ASN A 184 1.37 -22.73 -0.18
C ASN A 184 2.54 -21.71 -0.15
N ARG A 185 3.32 -21.61 0.93
CA ARG A 185 4.49 -20.69 0.97
C ARG A 185 5.61 -21.08 0.00
N GLY A 186 5.68 -22.36 -0.35
CA GLY A 186 6.81 -22.95 -1.07
C GLY A 186 8.00 -23.15 -0.13
N ILE A 187 8.40 -24.40 0.10
CA ILE A 187 9.47 -24.81 1.02
C ILE A 187 10.73 -23.95 0.80
N ARG A 188 11.17 -23.19 1.82
CA ARG A 188 12.58 -22.83 1.94
C ARG A 188 13.30 -24.10 2.37
N LEU A 189 13.98 -24.77 1.43
CA LEU A 189 15.10 -25.61 1.84
C LEU A 189 16.07 -24.66 2.56
N SER A 190 16.16 -24.79 3.88
CA SER A 190 17.30 -24.25 4.60
C SER A 190 18.52 -24.74 3.83
N ARG A 191 19.34 -23.82 3.30
CA ARG A 191 20.69 -24.18 2.88
C ARG A 191 21.33 -24.82 4.11
N SER A 192 21.37 -26.15 4.15
CA SER A 192 22.30 -26.86 4.99
C SER A 192 23.66 -26.27 4.62
N LYS A 193 24.36 -25.74 5.63
CA LYS A 193 25.76 -25.43 5.47
C LYS A 193 26.43 -26.75 5.11
N SER A 194 26.78 -26.91 3.84
CA SER A 194 27.78 -27.89 3.43
C SER A 194 29.04 -27.57 4.23
N ALA A 195 29.43 -28.52 5.09
CA ALA A 195 30.68 -28.55 5.81
C ALA A 195 31.88 -28.60 4.87
#